data_AF-A0A357ZKJ7-F1
#
_entry.id   AF-A0A357ZKJ7-F1
#
_cell.length_a   1.000
_cell.length_b   1.000
_cell.length_c   1.000
_cell.angle_alpha   90.00
_cell.angle_beta   90.00
_cell.angle_gamma   90.00
#
_symmetry.space_group_name_H-M   'P 1'
#
loop_
_entity.id
_entity.type
_entity.pdbx_description
1 polymer ?
#
loop_
_entity_poly.entity_id
_entity_poly.type
_entity_poly.pdbx_seq_one_letter_code
_entity_poly.pdbx_strand_id
1 'polypeptide(L)'
;MPMLLLTHAPPHGAVDRLGSGRHVGSKAVRAFIDEHQPALCVCGHIHEAQGEERLGVTRIFNPGAFAKGGWVEINVKSDGIEARLR
;
A
#
# COMPACT_ATOMS: atom_id res chain seq x y z
N MET A 1 -9.71 -14.64 9.07
CA MET A 1 -9.94 -14.14 7.70
C MET A 1 -8.96 -13.01 7.47
N PRO A 2 -8.19 -12.98 6.37
CA PRO A 2 -7.17 -11.96 6.15
C PRO A 2 -7.80 -10.57 5.94
N MET A 3 -7.26 -9.55 6.60
CA MET A 3 -7.71 -8.16 6.48
C MET A 3 -7.03 -7.48 5.29
N LEU A 4 -7.83 -6.82 4.44
CA LEU A 4 -7.35 -5.91 3.40
C LEU A 4 -7.70 -4.48 3.80
N LEU A 5 -6.71 -3.61 3.78
CA LEU A 5 -6.88 -2.18 4.05
C LEU A 5 -6.81 -1.40 2.73
N LEU A 6 -7.83 -0.59 2.45
CA LEU A 6 -7.83 0.35 1.33
C LEU A 6 -7.84 1.77 1.88
N THR A 7 -6.88 2.58 1.46
CA THR A 7 -6.73 3.96 1.91
C THR A 7 -6.45 4.87 0.73
N HIS A 8 -6.86 6.14 0.81
CA HIS A 8 -6.44 7.11 -0.20
C HIS A 8 -4.96 7.46 -0.02
N ALA A 9 -4.57 7.88 1.18
CA ALA A 9 -3.19 8.27 1.49
C ALA A 9 -2.32 7.06 1.87
N PRO A 10 -1.06 7.01 1.43
CA PRO A 10 -0.14 5.94 1.80
C PRO A 10 0.24 6.05 3.29
N PRO A 11 0.64 4.94 3.95
CA PRO A 11 1.20 5.00 5.29
C PRO A 11 2.51 5.79 5.31
N HIS A 12 2.75 6.52 6.38
CA HIS A 12 4.03 7.19 6.56
C HIS A 12 5.18 6.18 6.60
N GLY A 13 6.18 6.39 5.74
CA GLY A 13 7.38 5.56 5.68
C GLY A 13 7.32 4.37 4.72
N ALA A 14 6.25 4.23 3.92
CA ALA A 14 6.18 3.24 2.86
C ALA A 14 5.33 3.76 1.68
N VAL A 15 5.86 3.66 0.46
CA VAL A 15 5.21 4.14 -0.79
C VAL A 15 4.65 5.58 -0.70
N ASP A 16 5.35 6.44 0.04
CA ASP A 16 4.94 7.82 0.36
C ASP A 16 6.06 8.86 0.17
N ARG A 17 7.13 8.51 -0.54
CA ARG A 17 8.25 9.41 -0.84
C ARG A 17 7.93 10.32 -2.02
N LEU A 18 8.17 11.62 -1.83
CA LEU A 18 8.26 12.56 -2.94
C LEU A 18 9.61 12.43 -3.65
N GLY A 19 9.74 13.02 -4.83
CA GLY A 19 11.01 13.13 -5.58
C GLY A 19 12.13 13.84 -4.80
N SER A 20 11.78 14.63 -3.78
CA SER A 20 12.74 15.22 -2.83
C SER A 20 13.28 14.22 -1.78
N GLY A 21 12.77 12.99 -1.74
CA GLY A 21 13.11 11.97 -0.76
C GLY A 21 12.34 12.07 0.57
N ARG A 22 11.52 13.12 0.77
CA ARG A 22 10.73 13.28 1.99
C ARG A 22 9.50 12.37 2.00
N HIS A 23 9.27 11.71 3.14
CA HIS A 23 8.07 10.96 3.44
C HIS A 23 6.92 11.91 3.83
N VAL A 24 5.76 11.75 3.20
CA VAL A 24 4.56 12.60 3.43
C VAL A 24 3.29 11.78 3.67
N GLY A 25 3.42 10.48 3.91
CA GLY A 25 2.30 9.58 4.15
C GLY A 25 1.61 9.84 5.50
N SER A 26 0.45 9.21 5.66
CA SER A 26 -0.37 9.32 6.86
C SER A 26 0.23 8.55 8.03
N LYS A 27 0.52 9.25 9.12
CA LYS A 27 0.92 8.65 10.40
C LYS A 27 -0.22 7.83 11.03
N ALA A 28 -1.48 8.20 10.78
CA ALA A 28 -2.63 7.46 11.29
C ALA A 28 -2.79 6.10 10.58
N VAL A 29 -2.63 6.07 9.25
CA VAL A 29 -2.63 4.80 8.49
C VAL A 29 -1.46 3.93 8.92
N ARG A 30 -0.28 4.53 9.14
CA ARG A 30 0.88 3.84 9.69
C ARG A 30 0.58 3.20 11.05
N ALA A 31 0.03 3.96 11.99
CA ALA A 31 -0.31 3.45 13.32
C ALA A 31 -1.33 2.30 13.25
N PHE A 32 -2.35 2.41 12.39
CA PHE A 32 -3.32 1.35 12.18
C PHE A 32 -2.66 0.06 11.67
N ILE A 33 -1.76 0.16 10.69
CA ILE A 33 -1.03 -0.98 10.14
C ILE A 33 -0.14 -1.61 11.21
N ASP A 34 0.61 -0.81 11.97
CA ASP A 34 1.49 -1.30 13.03
C ASP A 34 0.71 -2.07 14.11
N GLU A 35 -0.50 -1.62 14.45
CA GLU A 35 -1.36 -2.26 15.46
C GLU A 35 -2.07 -3.53 14.94
N HIS A 36 -2.66 -3.46 13.75
CA HIS A 36 -3.59 -4.49 13.26
C HIS A 36 -2.97 -5.47 12.27
N GLN A 37 -1.81 -5.13 11.70
CA GLN A 37 -1.04 -5.98 10.79
C GLN A 37 -1.90 -6.64 9.68
N PRO A 38 -2.65 -5.85 8.87
CA PRO A 38 -3.44 -6.41 7.77
C PRO A 38 -2.55 -7.20 6.80
N ALA A 39 -3.12 -8.17 6.09
CA ALA A 39 -2.36 -8.96 5.12
C ALA A 39 -1.90 -8.10 3.93
N LEU A 40 -2.71 -7.09 3.57
CA LEU A 40 -2.50 -6.23 2.42
C LEU A 40 -3.04 -4.82 2.68
N CYS A 41 -2.30 -3.81 2.24
CA CYS A 41 -2.76 -2.42 2.15
C CYS A 41 -2.61 -1.93 0.71
N VAL A 42 -3.65 -1.34 0.13
CA VAL A 42 -3.59 -0.66 -1.17
C VAL A 42 -3.91 0.81 -0.96
N CYS A 43 -3.04 1.67 -1.50
CA CYS A 43 -3.15 3.12 -1.38
C CYS A 43 -2.81 3.84 -2.70
N GLY A 44 -2.97 5.17 -2.72
CA GLY A 44 -2.62 6.01 -3.86
C GLY A 44 -2.03 7.35 -3.43
N HIS A 45 -2.59 8.45 -3.95
CA HIS A 45 -2.27 9.85 -3.63
C HIS A 45 -0.88 10.37 -4.06
N ILE A 46 0.19 9.60 -3.85
CA ILE A 46 1.56 10.01 -4.19
C ILE A 46 2.01 9.29 -5.47
N HIS A 47 1.78 9.93 -6.61
CA HIS A 47 2.04 9.31 -7.93
C HIS A 47 3.53 9.01 -8.20
N GLU A 48 4.44 9.69 -7.51
CA GLU A 48 5.89 9.49 -7.61
C GLU A 48 6.37 8.25 -6.83
N ALA A 49 5.53 7.72 -5.93
CA ALA A 49 5.85 6.61 -5.05
C ALA A 49 5.14 5.31 -5.46
N GLN A 50 4.95 5.10 -6.76
CA GLN A 50 4.48 3.81 -7.28
C GLN A 50 5.43 2.71 -6.82
N GLY A 51 4.90 1.64 -6.25
CA GLY A 51 5.73 0.54 -5.78
C GLY A 51 5.02 -0.42 -4.84
N GLU A 52 5.81 -1.40 -4.40
CA GLU A 52 5.47 -2.36 -3.36
C GLU A 52 6.49 -2.25 -2.23
N GLU A 53 6.00 -2.12 -1.00
CA GLU A 53 6.82 -2.13 0.21
C GLU A 53 6.16 -2.99 1.29
N ARG A 54 6.83 -3.14 2.45
CA ARG A 54 6.33 -3.92 3.57
C ARG A 54 6.50 -3.21 4.90
N LEU A 55 5.47 -3.26 5.73
CA LEU A 55 5.53 -2.87 7.15
C LEU A 55 5.10 -4.08 8.00
N GLY A 56 6.06 -4.70 8.68
CA GLY A 56 5.82 -5.96 9.38
C GLY A 56 5.37 -7.06 8.43
N VAL A 57 4.18 -7.62 8.65
CA VAL A 57 3.58 -8.63 7.75
C VAL A 57 2.80 -8.02 6.58
N THR A 58 2.41 -6.75 6.69
CA THR A 58 1.56 -6.06 5.72
C THR A 58 2.34 -5.72 4.45
N ARG A 59 1.91 -6.27 3.32
CA ARG A 59 2.34 -5.80 1.99
C ARG A 59 1.58 -4.54 1.62
N ILE A 60 2.26 -3.54 1.09
CA ILE A 60 1.68 -2.23 0.79
C ILE A 60 1.91 -1.95 -0.68
N PHE A 61 0.84 -1.61 -1.39
CA PHE A 61 0.90 -1.28 -2.82
C PHE A 61 0.41 0.13 -3.08
N ASN A 62 1.19 0.85 -3.88
CA ASN A 62 0.75 2.04 -4.58
C ASN A 62 0.89 1.77 -6.09
N PRO A 63 -0.22 1.60 -6.83
CA PRO A 63 -0.18 1.36 -8.27
C PRO A 63 0.25 2.59 -9.08
N GLY A 64 0.37 3.76 -8.45
CA GLY A 64 0.53 5.00 -9.18
C GLY A 64 -0.75 5.40 -9.89
N ALA A 65 -0.63 6.30 -10.86
CA ALA A 65 -1.78 6.83 -11.57
C ALA A 65 -2.35 5.80 -12.56
N PHE A 66 -3.65 5.51 -12.47
CA PHE A 66 -4.35 4.64 -13.44
C PHE A 66 -4.19 5.12 -14.89
N ALA A 67 -4.15 6.43 -15.12
CA ALA A 67 -3.91 7.02 -16.44
C ALA A 67 -2.54 6.65 -17.06
N LYS A 68 -1.59 6.16 -16.25
CA LYS A 68 -0.30 5.62 -16.68
C LYS A 68 -0.28 4.08 -16.76
N GLY A 69 -1.44 3.44 -16.61
CA GLY A 69 -1.60 1.99 -16.70
C GLY A 69 -1.44 1.23 -15.37
N GLY A 70 -1.28 1.93 -14.25
CA GLY A 70 -1.04 1.29 -12.95
C GLY A 70 -2.30 0.71 -12.30
N TRP A 71 -2.23 -0.54 -11.84
CA TRP A 71 -3.27 -1.19 -11.05
C TRP A 71 -2.71 -2.31 -10.16
N VAL A 72 -3.56 -2.88 -9.28
CA VAL A 72 -3.20 -4.03 -8.44
C VAL A 72 -4.16 -5.17 -8.71
N GLU A 73 -3.61 -6.33 -9.03
CA GLU A 73 -4.35 -7.58 -9.13
C GLU A 73 -4.37 -8.27 -7.77
N ILE A 74 -5.56 -8.60 -7.24
CA ILE A 74 -5.71 -9.28 -5.94
C ILE A 74 -6.51 -10.56 -6.15
N ASN A 75 -5.87 -11.70 -5.87
CA ASN A 75 -6.47 -13.03 -5.88
C ASN A 75 -6.67 -13.51 -4.45
N VAL A 76 -7.93 -13.62 -4.02
CA VAL A 76 -8.29 -14.13 -2.70
C VAL A 76 -8.56 -15.63 -2.80
N LYS A 77 -7.78 -16.42 -2.08
CA LYS A 77 -7.85 -17.89 -2.04
C LYS A 77 -8.26 -18.36 -0.65
N SER A 78 -8.60 -19.64 -0.52
CA SER A 78 -8.95 -20.26 0.76
C SER A 78 -7.77 -20.30 1.75
N ASP A 79 -6.54 -20.30 1.25
CA ASP A 79 -5.29 -20.39 2.01
C ASP A 79 -4.54 -19.06 2.14
N GLY A 80 -5.01 -17.98 1.50
CA GLY A 80 -4.36 -16.67 1.60
C GLY A 80 -4.77 -15.64 0.56
N ILE A 81 -3.99 -14.57 0.46
CA ILE A 81 -4.16 -13.50 -0.53
C ILE A 81 -2.87 -13.39 -1.33
N GLU A 82 -3.00 -13.44 -2.64
CA GLU A 82 -1.93 -13.07 -3.57
C GLU A 82 -2.26 -11.72 -4.18
N ALA A 83 -1.29 -10.82 -4.19
CA ALA A 83 -1.44 -9.49 -4.81
C ALA A 83 -0.21 -9.15 -5.65
N ARG A 84 -0.43 -8.53 -6.81
CA ARG A 84 0.63 -8.12 -7.76
C ARG A 84 0.37 -6.72 -8.28
N LEU A 85 1.43 -5.91 -8.30
CA LEU A 85 1.46 -4.62 -8.99
C LEU A 85 1.50 -4.84 -10.50
N ARG A 86 0.74 -4.05 -11.25
CA ARG A 86 0.60 -4.15 -12.70
C ARG A 86 0.70 -2.79 -13.37
#